data_AF-A0A821B0E7-F1
#
_entry.id   AF-A0A821B0E7-F1
#
_cell.length_a   1.000
_cell.length_b   1.000
_cell.length_c   1.000
_cell.angle_alpha   90.00
_cell.angle_beta   90.00
_cell.angle_gamma   90.00
#
_symmetry.space_group_name_H-M   'P 1'
#
loop_
_entity.id
_entity.type
_entity.pdbx_description
1 polymer ?
#
loop_
_entity_poly.entity_id
_entity_poly.type
_entity_poly.pdbx_seq_one_letter_code
_entity_poly.pdbx_strand_id
1 'polypeptide(L)'
;MALLGAICTQFPDAQLAIIFLPFFTFSAKSALISMVSFDLFGTIMRWRYLDHSAHLGGVLFGIFYVKYGYKLMWESLTSVVQRWHQLREKFK
;
A
#
# COMPACT_ATOMS: atom_id res chain seq x y z
N MET A 1 0.50 -0.80 7.55
CA MET A 1 -0.16 0.27 6.76
C MET A 1 0.01 0.15 5.25
N ALA A 2 0.85 -0.75 4.72
CA ALA A 2 1.01 -0.91 3.27
C ALA A 2 -0.26 -1.33 2.53
N LEU A 3 -1.01 -2.32 3.03
CA LEU A 3 -2.27 -2.73 2.43
C LEU A 3 -3.28 -1.57 2.37
N LEU A 4 -3.35 -0.78 3.45
CA LEU A 4 -4.22 0.39 3.52
C LEU A 4 -3.82 1.44 2.46
N GLY A 5 -2.53 1.77 2.37
CA GLY A 5 -2.01 2.68 1.35
C GLY A 5 -2.29 2.19 -0.08
N ALA A 6 -2.19 0.88 -0.31
CA ALA A 6 -2.49 0.26 -1.60
C ALA A 6 -4.00 0.38 -1.94
N ILE A 7 -4.88 -0.07 -1.05
CA ILE A 7 -6.33 -0.08 -1.28
C ILE A 7 -6.87 1.35 -1.42
N CYS A 8 -6.49 2.27 -0.53
CA CYS A 8 -6.96 3.65 -0.60
C CYS A 8 -6.45 4.39 -1.86
N THR A 9 -5.32 3.97 -2.42
CA THR A 9 -4.82 4.50 -3.69
C THR A 9 -5.54 3.90 -4.89
N GLN A 10 -5.86 2.61 -4.83
CA GLN A 10 -6.57 1.90 -5.90
C GLN A 10 -8.05 2.29 -5.98
N PHE A 11 -8.70 2.52 -4.84
CA PHE A 11 -10.13 2.82 -4.71
C PHE A 11 -10.33 4.10 -3.88
N PRO A 12 -10.01 5.29 -4.42
CA PRO A 12 -10.03 6.54 -3.67
C PRO A 12 -11.45 6.96 -3.21
N ASP A 13 -12.48 6.54 -3.95
CA ASP A 13 -13.88 6.86 -3.68
C ASP A 13 -14.58 5.84 -2.77
N ALA A 14 -13.86 4.79 -2.33
CA ALA A 14 -14.41 3.84 -1.37
C ALA A 14 -14.73 4.54 -0.04
N GLN A 15 -15.90 4.26 0.52
CA GLN A 15 -16.28 4.82 1.82
C GLN A 15 -15.78 3.92 2.95
N LEU A 16 -15.03 4.52 3.87
CA LEU A 16 -14.54 3.90 5.09
C LEU A 16 -15.40 4.36 6.27
N ALA A 17 -15.65 3.46 7.21
CA ALA A 17 -16.33 3.74 8.47
C ALA A 17 -15.45 3.28 9.63
N ILE A 18 -15.55 3.97 10.76
CA ILE A 18 -14.92 3.53 12.01
C ILE A 18 -15.89 2.55 12.68
N ILE A 19 -15.39 1.39 13.13
CA ILE A 19 -16.21 0.33 13.75
C ILE A 19 -17.09 0.88 14.87
N PHE A 20 -16.56 1.79 15.69
CA PHE A 20 -17.28 2.40 16.82
C PHE A 20 -18.17 3.60 16.43
N LEU A 21 -18.06 4.12 15.20
CA LEU A 21 -18.84 5.24 14.71
C LEU A 21 -19.33 4.98 13.27
N PRO A 22 -20.19 3.96 13.06
CA PRO A 22 -20.58 3.49 11.73
C PRO A 22 -21.45 4.49 10.95
N PHE A 23 -22.04 5.47 11.64
CA PHE A 23 -22.84 6.54 11.03
C PHE A 23 -21.98 7.63 10.37
N PHE A 24 -20.67 7.64 10.64
CA PHE A 24 -19.74 8.58 10.07
C PHE A 24 -18.84 7.88 9.04
N THR A 25 -19.13 8.11 7.77
CA THR A 25 -18.33 7.61 6.66
C THR A 25 -17.49 8.71 6.03
N PHE A 26 -16.32 8.35 5.54
CA PHE A 26 -15.42 9.25 4.83
C PHE A 26 -14.73 8.52 3.68
N SER A 27 -14.29 9.27 2.67
CA SER A 27 -13.64 8.65 1.51
C SER A 27 -12.26 8.09 1.86
N ALA A 28 -11.86 7.03 1.17
CA ALA A 28 -10.54 6.43 1.31
C ALA A 28 -9.43 7.43 1.01
N LYS A 29 -9.67 8.37 0.08
CA LYS A 29 -8.76 9.48 -0.19
C LYS A 29 -8.58 10.39 1.03
N SER A 30 -9.66 10.86 1.66
CA SER A 30 -9.54 11.75 2.82
C SER A 30 -8.91 11.02 4.01
N ALA A 31 -9.29 9.76 4.22
CA ALA A 31 -8.67 8.86 5.20
C ALA A 31 -7.15 8.80 5.05
N LEU A 32 -6.69 8.53 3.83
CA LEU A 32 -5.28 8.35 3.52
C LEU A 32 -4.50 9.64 3.74
N ILE A 33 -5.02 10.77 3.29
CA ILE A 33 -4.38 12.09 3.48
C ILE A 33 -4.28 12.41 4.97
N SER A 34 -5.39 12.31 5.71
CA SER A 34 -5.41 12.60 7.14
C SER A 34 -4.45 11.70 7.92
N MET A 35 -4.39 10.40 7.61
CA MET A 35 -3.51 9.46 8.29
C MET A 35 -2.03 9.74 8.00
N VAL A 36 -1.67 10.00 6.74
CA VAL A 36 -0.28 10.36 6.38
C VAL A 36 0.13 11.68 7.04
N SER A 37 -0.75 12.68 7.06
CA SER A 37 -0.48 13.95 7.75
C SER A 37 -0.29 13.75 9.25
N PHE A 38 -1.09 12.88 9.88
CA PHE A 38 -0.94 12.56 11.30
C PHE A 38 0.35 11.80 11.60
N ASP A 39 0.70 10.79 10.80
CA ASP A 39 1.96 10.05 10.95
C ASP A 39 3.18 10.95 10.72
N LEU A 40 3.11 11.86 9.75
CA LEU A 40 4.17 12.85 9.52
C LEU A 40 4.32 13.79 10.72
N PHE A 41 3.20 14.30 11.25
CA PHE A 41 3.22 15.19 12.41
C PHE A 41 3.73 14.47 13.67
N GLY A 42 3.30 13.23 13.90
CA GLY A 42 3.78 12.39 15.01
C GLY A 42 5.26 12.05 14.89
N THR A 43 5.76 11.86 13.66
CA THR A 43 7.20 11.66 13.39
C THR A 43 7.99 12.93 13.69
N ILE A 44 7.54 14.10 13.23
CA ILE A 44 8.18 15.40 13.47
C ILE A 44 8.18 15.75 14.97
N MET A 45 7.04 15.56 15.64
CA MET A 45 6.86 15.82 17.07
C MET A 45 7.43 14.72 17.98
N ARG A 46 8.07 13.69 17.42
CA ARG A 46 8.70 12.56 18.13
C ARG A 46 7.76 11.85 19.11
N TRP A 47 6.50 11.64 18.73
CA TRP A 47 5.56 10.85 19.54
C TRP A 47 5.98 9.39 19.60
N ARG A 48 6.14 8.86 20.82
CA ARG A 48 6.75 7.54 21.06
C ARG A 48 5.75 6.38 21.17
N TYR A 49 4.45 6.68 21.22
CA TYR A 49 3.40 5.69 21.47
C TYR A 49 3.02 4.85 20.24
N LEU A 50 3.16 5.42 19.04
CA LEU A 50 2.93 4.71 17.78
C LEU A 50 4.22 4.78 16.97
N ASP A 51 4.56 3.69 16.28
CA ASP A 51 5.71 3.67 15.38
C ASP A 51 5.36 4.40 14.07
N HIS A 52 5.17 5.72 14.17
CA HIS A 52 4.70 6.60 13.10
C HIS A 52 5.58 6.48 11.84
N SER A 53 6.89 6.28 12.01
CA SER A 53 7.83 6.04 10.91
C SER A 53 7.53 4.75 10.15
N ALA A 54 7.23 3.65 10.84
CA ALA A 54 6.84 2.40 10.19
C ALA A 54 5.48 2.50 9.52
N HIS A 55 4.53 3.25 10.09
CA HIS A 55 3.25 3.52 9.44
C HIS A 55 3.44 4.33 8.15
N LEU A 56 4.18 5.43 8.20
CA LEU A 56 4.46 6.29 7.05
C LEU A 56 5.20 5.52 5.96
N GLY A 57 6.28 4.80 6.31
CA GLY A 57 7.03 3.97 5.38
C GLY A 57 6.16 2.87 4.75
N GLY A 58 5.30 2.23 5.56
CA GLY A 58 4.33 1.26 5.09
C GLY A 58 3.35 1.86 4.08
N VAL A 59 2.73 3.00 4.37
CA VAL A 59 1.79 3.67 3.44
C VAL A 59 2.49 4.00 2.13
N LEU A 60 3.66 4.64 2.19
CA LEU A 60 4.44 5.01 0.99
C LEU A 60 4.78 3.77 0.15
N PHE A 61 5.18 2.67 0.79
CA PHE A 61 5.44 1.41 0.11
C PHE A 61 4.18 0.86 -0.58
N GLY A 62 3.03 0.89 0.09
CA GLY A 62 1.75 0.46 -0.52
C GLY A 62 1.36 1.28 -1.75
N ILE A 63 1.50 2.61 -1.67
CA ILE A 63 1.24 3.52 -2.79
C ILE A 63 2.19 3.21 -3.96
N PHE A 64 3.49 3.06 -3.65
CA PHE A 64 4.52 2.72 -4.64
C PHE A 64 4.23 1.38 -5.31
N TYR A 65 3.82 0.37 -4.55
CA TYR A 65 3.52 -0.96 -5.07
C TYR A 65 2.37 -0.93 -6.09
N VAL A 66 1.27 -0.24 -5.78
CA VAL A 66 0.11 -0.14 -6.68
C VAL A 66 0.44 0.66 -7.93
N LYS A 67 1.20 1.76 -7.81
CA LYS A 67 1.54 2.60 -8.97
C LYS A 67 2.60 1.99 -9.88
N TYR A 68 3.60 1.33 -9.31
CA TYR A 68 4.80 0.93 -10.02
C TYR A 68 5.18 -0.53 -9.76
N GLY A 69 5.17 -0.95 -8.50
CA GLY A 69 5.67 -2.26 -8.07
C GLY A 69 4.98 -3.45 -8.77
N TYR A 70 3.65 -3.39 -8.94
CA TYR A 70 2.91 -4.43 -9.66
C TYR A 70 3.43 -4.60 -11.09
N LYS A 71 3.55 -3.50 -11.84
CA LYS A 71 4.05 -3.54 -13.22
C LYS A 71 5.49 -4.07 -13.29
N LEU A 72 6.39 -3.50 -12.49
CA LEU A 72 7.81 -3.89 -12.47
C LEU A 72 8.02 -5.37 -12.10
N MET A 73 7.28 -5.87 -11.12
CA MET A 73 7.43 -7.26 -10.66
C MET A 73 6.74 -8.24 -11.61
N TRP A 74 5.50 -7.99 -12.02
CA TRP A 74 4.74 -8.98 -12.81
C TRP A 74 5.22 -9.05 -14.26
N GLU A 75 5.60 -7.93 -14.89
CA GLU A 75 6.13 -7.96 -16.27
C GLU A 75 7.46 -8.74 -16.35
N SER A 76 8.34 -8.55 -15.35
CA SER A 76 9.61 -9.28 -15.29
C SER A 76 9.42 -10.77 -14.97
N LEU A 77 8.44 -11.11 -14.14
CA LEU A 77 8.16 -12.49 -13.78
C LEU A 77 7.63 -13.32 -14.94
N THR A 78 6.82 -12.76 -15.85
CA THR A 78 6.43 -13.45 -17.08
C THR A 78 7.63 -13.92 -17.89
N SER A 79 8.67 -13.09 -17.98
CA SER A 79 9.92 -13.43 -18.69
C SER A 79 10.70 -14.54 -17.98
N VAL A 80 10.76 -14.49 -16.64
CA VAL A 80 11.43 -15.51 -15.82
C VAL A 80 10.72 -16.86 -15.93
N VAL A 81 9.38 -16.86 -15.84
CA VAL A 81 8.55 -18.06 -15.93
C VAL A 81 8.67 -18.69 -17.31
N GLN A 82 8.64 -17.91 -18.39
CA GLN A 82 8.89 -18.42 -19.75
C GLN A 82 10.27 -19.05 -19.88
N ARG A 83 11.31 -18.42 -19.33
CA ARG A 83 12.67 -18.96 -19.34
C ARG A 83 12.79 -20.26 -18.55
N TRP A 84 12.09 -20.36 -17.42
CA TRP A 84 11.98 -21.60 -16.64
C TRP A 84 11.30 -22.72 -17.43
N HIS A 85 10.18 -22.43 -18.11
CA HIS A 85 9.50 -23.40 -18.97
C HIS A 85 10.42 -23.91 -20.09
N GLN A 86 11.15 -23.01 -20.77
CA GLN A 86 12.12 -23.39 -21.81
C GLN A 86 13.23 -24.30 -21.28
N LEU A 87 13.77 -24.00 -20.09
CA LEU A 87 14.77 -24.86 -19.45
C LEU A 87 14.20 -26.23 -19.12
N ARG A 88 13.02 -26.28 -18.49
CA ARG A 88 12.37 -27.53 -18.09
C ARG A 88 12.08 -28.46 -19.27
N GLU A 89 11.57 -27.93 -20.37
CA GLU A 89 11.30 -28.74 -21.57
C GLU A 89 12.58 -29.25 -22.25
N LYS A 90 13.73 -28.56 -22.06
CA LYS A 90 15.03 -28.99 -22.62
C LYS A 90 15.67 -30.16 -21.86
N PHE A 91 15.28 -30.39 -20.61
CA PHE A 91 15.77 -31.48 -19.76
C PHE A 91 14.79 -32.67 -19.68
N LYS A 92 13.76 -32.67 -20.53
CA LYS A 92 12.79 -33.75 -20.69
C LYS A 92 13.03 -34.45 -22.02
#